data_AF-D8R772-F1
#
_entry.id   AF-D8R772-F1
#
_cell.length_a   1.000
_cell.length_b   1.000
_cell.length_c   1.000
_cell.angle_alpha   90.00
_cell.angle_beta   90.00
_cell.angle_gamma   90.00
#
_symmetry.space_group_name_H-M   'P 1'
#
loop_
_entity.id
_entity.type
_entity.pdbx_description
1 polymer ?
#
loop_
_entity_poly.entity_id
_entity_poly.type
_entity_poly.pdbx_seq_one_letter_code
_entity_poly.pdbx_strand_id
1 'polypeptide(L)'
;IAKDSIEKMDTTLRGSFFYEAFLYYNPLVMVAMMVWLWGVNLWAFLHYRVNYSKIFDLDQNHLTHKHIWKVAILYIGLPLVLILPFDVLYRSSRFFFLGTLLRLSLPLQPITFADFFVADVLTSMSKVLSDIERSLCRMYHRQVCRAAFEAEELCGSHSIWIPCILALPYLFRFAQCLRQYTDTKERSCLFNALKYSTAFPVVFLSALKYHVLPEYWEGVYRPLWLLSSVVNSFYSFYWDISRDWDFSLFSGISRTKNLGLRAHLVYNPRWVYYWAIGSNLLLRCAWTYKLSAHLRHNYLTVFTFSGLEMLRRFQWIFFRVENEHNRMLLRTSSSPETEMGLLATDDEEHVV
;
A
#
# COMPACT_ATOMS: atom_id res chain seq x y z
N ILE A 1 15.27 -22.65 6.04
CA ILE A 1 13.99 -22.77 6.80
C ILE A 1 12.80 -23.00 5.86
N ALA A 2 12.27 -22.02 5.11
CA ALA A 2 11.06 -22.25 4.27
C ALA A 2 11.25 -23.22 3.08
N LYS A 3 12.44 -23.27 2.47
CA LYS A 3 12.77 -24.23 1.40
C LYS A 3 12.80 -25.67 1.94
N ASP A 4 13.39 -25.85 3.11
CA ASP A 4 13.47 -27.13 3.82
C ASP A 4 12.10 -27.59 4.34
N SER A 5 11.20 -26.66 4.68
CA SER A 5 9.84 -26.97 5.13
C SER A 5 8.94 -27.50 4.00
N ILE A 6 9.12 -27.01 2.78
CA ILE A 6 8.31 -27.42 1.60
C ILE A 6 8.82 -28.74 1.02
N GLU A 7 10.13 -28.98 1.03
CA GLU A 7 10.70 -30.28 0.63
C GLU A 7 10.36 -31.40 1.62
N LYS A 8 10.20 -31.08 2.91
CA LYS A 8 9.74 -32.01 3.96
C LYS A 8 8.23 -32.20 4.01
N MET A 9 7.46 -31.51 3.16
CA MET A 9 6.01 -31.63 3.14
C MET A 9 5.61 -32.91 2.39
N ASP A 10 4.80 -33.75 3.03
CA ASP A 10 4.30 -35.01 2.46
C ASP A 10 3.73 -34.78 1.06
N THR A 11 4.03 -35.69 0.12
CA THR A 11 3.65 -35.58 -1.30
C THR A 11 2.15 -35.37 -1.50
N THR A 12 1.34 -35.94 -0.61
CA THR A 12 -0.12 -35.81 -0.59
C THR A 12 -0.57 -34.41 -0.20
N LEU A 13 0.03 -33.83 0.84
CA LEU A 13 -0.27 -32.47 1.32
C LEU A 13 0.18 -31.42 0.31
N ARG A 14 1.30 -31.68 -0.37
CA ARG A 14 1.82 -30.85 -1.46
C ARG A 14 0.89 -30.84 -2.67
N GLY A 15 0.37 -32.01 -3.05
CA GLY A 15 -0.66 -32.13 -4.08
C GLY A 15 -1.94 -31.37 -3.72
N SER A 16 -2.41 -31.51 -2.47
CA SER A 16 -3.60 -30.79 -1.99
C SER A 16 -3.42 -29.27 -2.00
N PHE A 17 -2.24 -28.77 -1.61
CA PHE A 17 -1.94 -27.33 -1.65
C PHE A 17 -1.94 -26.78 -3.09
N PHE A 18 -1.33 -27.50 -4.03
CA PHE A 18 -1.33 -27.10 -5.44
C PHE A 18 -2.73 -27.20 -6.07
N TYR A 19 -3.55 -28.15 -5.64
CA TYR A 19 -4.94 -28.29 -6.08
C TYR A 19 -5.83 -27.15 -5.56
N GLU A 20 -5.72 -26.79 -4.28
CA GLU A 20 -6.40 -25.63 -3.70
C GLU A 20 -5.95 -24.34 -4.39
N ALA A 21 -4.64 -24.12 -4.54
CA ALA A 21 -4.10 -23.00 -5.31
C ALA A 21 -4.68 -22.96 -6.73
N PHE A 22 -4.68 -24.08 -7.44
CA PHE A 22 -5.26 -24.20 -8.77
C PHE A 22 -6.74 -23.79 -8.80
N LEU A 23 -7.55 -24.20 -7.83
CA LEU A 23 -8.97 -23.82 -7.74
C LEU A 23 -9.18 -22.31 -7.57
N TYR A 24 -8.32 -21.62 -6.81
CA TYR A 24 -8.40 -20.16 -6.64
C TYR A 24 -7.91 -19.38 -7.87
N TYR A 25 -6.90 -19.90 -8.60
CA TYR A 25 -6.35 -19.22 -9.77
C TYR A 25 -7.10 -19.53 -11.07
N ASN A 26 -7.76 -20.69 -11.18
CA ASN A 26 -8.45 -21.12 -12.38
C ASN A 26 -9.50 -20.10 -12.87
N PRO A 27 -10.40 -19.55 -12.02
CA PRO A 27 -11.36 -18.54 -12.47
C PRO A 27 -10.70 -17.26 -13.00
N LEU A 28 -9.62 -16.79 -12.37
CA LEU A 28 -8.91 -15.58 -12.82
C LEU A 28 -8.15 -15.82 -14.12
N VAL A 29 -7.53 -16.99 -14.29
CA VAL A 29 -6.88 -17.41 -15.52
C VAL A 29 -7.90 -17.57 -16.64
N MET A 30 -9.07 -18.17 -16.36
CA MET A 30 -10.14 -18.33 -17.34
C MET A 30 -10.76 -16.99 -17.75
N VAL A 31 -10.95 -16.06 -16.80
CA VAL A 31 -11.37 -14.68 -17.09
C VAL A 31 -10.30 -13.95 -17.91
N ALA A 32 -9.01 -14.13 -17.61
CA ALA A 32 -7.91 -13.58 -18.39
C ALA A 32 -7.91 -14.08 -19.81
N MET A 33 -8.03 -15.39 -19.95
CA MET A 33 -8.06 -16.08 -21.22
C MET A 33 -9.29 -15.62 -22.00
N MET A 34 -10.44 -15.44 -21.36
CA MET A 34 -11.64 -14.92 -22.00
C MET A 34 -11.47 -13.48 -22.49
N VAL A 35 -10.90 -12.58 -21.68
CA VAL A 35 -10.61 -11.19 -22.09
C VAL A 35 -9.55 -11.15 -23.19
N TRP A 36 -8.56 -12.04 -23.14
CA TRP A 36 -7.54 -12.17 -24.18
C TRP A 36 -8.12 -12.71 -25.49
N LEU A 37 -8.93 -13.76 -25.42
CA LEU A 37 -9.67 -14.31 -26.57
C LEU A 37 -10.67 -13.30 -27.12
N TRP A 38 -11.27 -12.45 -26.29
CA TRP A 38 -12.07 -11.33 -26.74
C TRP A 38 -11.25 -10.33 -27.55
N GLY A 39 -10.02 -10.01 -27.12
CA GLY A 39 -9.08 -9.25 -27.92
C GLY A 39 -8.71 -9.94 -29.25
N VAL A 40 -8.58 -11.28 -29.27
CA VAL A 40 -8.38 -12.06 -30.51
C VAL A 40 -9.58 -11.91 -31.45
N ASN A 41 -10.81 -12.00 -30.94
CA ASN A 41 -12.02 -11.81 -31.73
C ASN A 41 -12.05 -10.41 -32.35
N LEU A 42 -11.81 -9.36 -31.57
CA LEU A 42 -11.78 -7.98 -32.08
C LEU A 42 -10.64 -7.76 -33.10
N TRP A 43 -9.47 -8.37 -32.88
CA TRP A 43 -8.37 -8.35 -33.84
C TRP A 43 -8.77 -9.05 -35.15
N ALA A 44 -9.40 -10.23 -35.07
CA ALA A 44 -9.88 -10.97 -36.23
C ALA A 44 -10.95 -10.20 -36.99
N PHE A 45 -11.91 -9.57 -36.29
CA PHE A 45 -12.93 -8.73 -36.93
C PHE A 45 -12.30 -7.57 -37.70
N LEU A 46 -11.28 -6.91 -37.12
CA LEU A 46 -10.52 -5.88 -37.83
C LEU A 46 -9.75 -6.45 -39.03
N HIS A 47 -9.10 -7.61 -38.86
CA HIS A 47 -8.32 -8.26 -39.92
C HIS A 47 -9.20 -8.60 -41.13
N TYR A 48 -10.40 -9.12 -40.89
CA TYR A 48 -11.38 -9.45 -41.93
C TYR A 48 -12.28 -8.26 -42.33
N ARG A 49 -11.95 -7.03 -41.92
CA ARG A 49 -12.68 -5.79 -42.23
C ARG A 49 -14.17 -5.80 -41.81
N VAL A 50 -14.51 -6.58 -40.80
CA VAL A 50 -15.83 -6.58 -40.17
C VAL A 50 -15.97 -5.34 -39.29
N ASN A 51 -16.97 -4.50 -39.57
CA ASN A 51 -17.23 -3.29 -38.79
C ASN A 51 -17.97 -3.62 -37.47
N TYR A 52 -17.26 -4.28 -36.55
CA TYR A 52 -17.80 -4.74 -35.28
C TYR A 52 -18.30 -3.58 -34.40
N SER A 53 -17.73 -2.37 -34.52
CA SER A 53 -18.20 -1.21 -33.78
C SER A 53 -19.62 -0.80 -34.19
N LYS A 54 -19.98 -0.95 -35.46
CA LYS A 54 -21.36 -0.74 -35.91
C LYS A 54 -22.28 -1.89 -35.52
N ILE A 55 -21.78 -3.12 -35.50
CA ILE A 55 -22.56 -4.33 -35.16
C ILE A 55 -22.92 -4.33 -33.66
N PHE A 56 -21.98 -3.95 -32.80
CA PHE A 56 -22.16 -3.90 -31.34
C PHE A 56 -22.59 -2.52 -30.83
N ASP A 57 -22.94 -1.59 -31.73
CA ASP A 57 -23.35 -0.21 -31.42
C ASP A 57 -22.40 0.50 -30.44
N LEU A 58 -21.09 0.41 -30.73
CA LEU A 58 -20.02 0.96 -29.91
C LEU A 58 -19.73 2.41 -30.31
N ASP A 59 -19.58 3.28 -29.32
CA ASP A 59 -19.17 4.68 -29.48
C ASP A 59 -17.78 4.80 -30.15
N GLN A 60 -17.47 5.98 -30.72
CA GLN A 60 -16.21 6.28 -31.39
C GLN A 60 -14.98 6.10 -30.48
N ASN A 61 -15.17 6.18 -29.16
CA ASN A 61 -14.14 6.02 -28.13
C ASN A 61 -14.05 4.59 -27.53
N HIS A 62 -14.44 3.55 -28.26
CA HIS A 62 -14.40 2.18 -27.75
C HIS A 62 -12.96 1.62 -27.62
N LEU A 63 -12.79 0.68 -26.69
CA LEU A 63 -11.52 0.00 -26.49
C LEU A 63 -11.20 -0.92 -27.68
N THR A 64 -10.04 -0.73 -28.29
CA THR A 64 -9.54 -1.60 -29.36
C THR A 64 -8.95 -2.89 -28.79
N HIS A 65 -8.80 -3.94 -29.61
CA HIS A 65 -8.11 -5.18 -29.25
C HIS A 65 -6.73 -4.95 -28.60
N LYS A 66 -5.95 -3.97 -29.08
CA LYS A 66 -4.65 -3.61 -28.51
C LYS A 66 -4.77 -3.08 -27.08
N HIS A 67 -5.81 -2.29 -26.79
CA HIS A 67 -6.07 -1.79 -25.44
C HIS A 67 -6.51 -2.93 -24.52
N ILE A 68 -7.40 -3.81 -25.00
CA ILE A 68 -7.89 -4.97 -24.24
C ILE A 68 -6.75 -5.93 -23.89
N TRP A 69 -5.87 -6.25 -24.84
CA TRP A 69 -4.71 -7.11 -24.57
C TRP A 69 -3.69 -6.49 -23.61
N LYS A 70 -3.40 -5.18 -23.73
CA LYS A 70 -2.53 -4.48 -22.78
C LYS A 70 -3.08 -4.55 -21.35
N VAL A 71 -4.38 -4.32 -21.20
CA VAL A 71 -5.08 -4.40 -19.91
C VAL A 71 -5.07 -5.85 -19.38
N ALA A 72 -5.39 -6.85 -20.20
CA ALA A 72 -5.39 -8.25 -19.77
C ALA A 72 -4.01 -8.73 -19.30
N ILE A 73 -2.94 -8.40 -20.05
CA ILE A 73 -1.57 -8.76 -19.70
C ILE A 73 -1.13 -8.07 -18.41
N LEU A 74 -1.46 -6.80 -18.21
CA LEU A 74 -1.08 -6.05 -17.00
C LEU A 74 -1.85 -6.53 -15.76
N TYR A 75 -3.16 -6.71 -15.85
CA TYR A 75 -4.00 -7.06 -14.70
C TYR A 75 -3.84 -8.51 -14.25
N ILE A 76 -3.41 -9.41 -15.15
CA ILE A 76 -3.43 -10.85 -14.88
C ILE A 76 -2.04 -11.47 -15.05
N GLY A 77 -1.29 -11.05 -16.07
CA GLY A 77 0.11 -11.47 -16.23
C GLY A 77 0.97 -11.07 -15.03
N LEU A 78 0.77 -9.87 -14.46
CA LEU A 78 1.56 -9.41 -13.31
C LEU A 78 1.29 -10.23 -12.02
N PRO A 79 0.04 -10.46 -11.56
CA PRO A 79 -0.21 -11.37 -10.44
C PRO A 79 0.26 -12.80 -10.69
N LEU A 80 0.07 -13.33 -11.90
CA LEU A 80 0.50 -14.70 -12.24
C LEU A 80 2.03 -14.84 -12.16
N VAL A 81 2.76 -13.85 -12.68
CA VAL A 81 4.22 -13.79 -12.56
C VAL A 81 4.65 -13.74 -11.10
N LEU A 82 3.96 -13.01 -10.22
CA LEU A 82 4.33 -12.94 -8.81
C LEU A 82 4.21 -14.30 -8.10
N ILE A 83 3.23 -15.12 -8.46
CA ILE A 83 2.89 -16.38 -7.76
C ILE A 83 3.55 -17.61 -8.41
N LEU A 84 4.09 -17.45 -9.62
CA LEU A 84 4.68 -18.52 -10.41
C LEU A 84 5.77 -19.29 -9.63
N PRO A 85 5.65 -20.61 -9.42
CA PRO A 85 6.60 -21.37 -8.59
C PRO A 85 7.94 -21.64 -9.29
N PHE A 86 8.04 -21.38 -10.60
CA PHE A 86 9.25 -21.61 -11.39
C PHE A 86 10.34 -20.59 -11.10
N ASP A 87 11.61 -20.96 -11.32
CA ASP A 87 12.77 -20.09 -11.14
C ASP A 87 12.98 -19.14 -12.34
N VAL A 88 11.94 -18.35 -12.61
CA VAL A 88 11.90 -17.34 -13.66
C VAL A 88 11.60 -16.00 -13.00
N LEU A 89 12.20 -14.89 -13.46
CA LEU A 89 11.98 -13.55 -12.90
C LEU A 89 12.21 -13.46 -11.37
N TYR A 90 13.40 -13.81 -10.90
CA TYR A 90 13.85 -13.63 -9.51
C TYR A 90 12.92 -14.26 -8.45
N ARG A 91 12.81 -15.59 -8.46
CA ARG A 91 11.95 -16.37 -7.55
C ARG A 91 12.11 -15.98 -6.08
N SER A 92 13.35 -15.87 -5.59
CA SER A 92 13.61 -15.55 -4.18
C SER A 92 12.96 -14.24 -3.74
N SER A 93 13.05 -13.20 -4.57
CA SER A 93 12.45 -11.89 -4.28
C SER A 93 10.92 -11.92 -4.29
N ARG A 94 10.32 -12.67 -5.23
CA ARG A 94 8.86 -12.84 -5.33
C ARG A 94 8.30 -13.55 -4.10
N PHE A 95 8.90 -14.67 -3.71
CA PHE A 95 8.49 -15.41 -2.50
C PHE A 95 8.80 -14.65 -1.20
N PHE A 96 9.87 -13.86 -1.16
CA PHE A 96 10.12 -12.94 -0.04
C PHE A 96 8.98 -11.92 0.09
N PHE A 97 8.57 -11.30 -1.02
CA PHE A 97 7.47 -10.34 -1.03
C PHE A 97 6.13 -10.98 -0.65
N LEU A 98 5.78 -12.13 -1.23
CA LEU A 98 4.57 -12.88 -0.87
C LEU A 98 4.57 -13.33 0.59
N GLY A 99 5.69 -13.86 1.07
CA GLY A 99 5.86 -14.22 2.47
C GLY A 99 5.72 -13.02 3.40
N THR A 100 6.18 -11.85 2.97
CA THR A 100 5.99 -10.59 3.70
C THR A 100 4.51 -10.25 3.79
N LEU A 101 3.80 -10.20 2.66
CA LEU A 101 2.34 -9.96 2.64
C LEU A 101 1.56 -10.93 3.54
N LEU A 102 1.94 -12.21 3.56
CA LEU A 102 1.33 -13.20 4.45
C LEU A 102 1.60 -12.88 5.93
N ARG A 103 2.83 -12.54 6.30
CA ARG A 103 3.18 -12.13 7.68
C ARG A 103 2.44 -10.87 8.14
N LEU A 104 2.07 -9.98 7.22
CA LEU A 104 1.27 -8.78 7.55
C LEU A 104 -0.14 -9.14 8.03
N SER A 105 -0.75 -10.18 7.44
CA SER A 105 -2.10 -10.62 7.76
C SER A 105 -2.21 -11.24 9.16
N LEU A 106 -1.13 -11.87 9.62
CA LEU A 106 -1.03 -12.55 10.91
C LEU A 106 0.36 -12.29 11.52
N PRO A 107 0.54 -11.22 12.33
CA PRO A 107 1.82 -10.85 12.93
C PRO A 107 2.18 -11.77 14.11
N LEU A 108 2.38 -13.06 13.83
CA LEU A 108 2.74 -14.08 14.82
C LEU A 108 4.25 -14.13 15.11
N GLN A 109 5.05 -13.52 14.23
CA GLN A 109 6.51 -13.49 14.30
C GLN A 109 7.00 -12.08 14.66
N PRO A 110 8.24 -11.93 15.16
CA PRO A 110 8.86 -10.62 15.35
C PRO A 110 8.85 -9.81 14.04
N ILE A 111 8.44 -8.55 14.15
CA ILE A 111 8.25 -7.67 12.99
C ILE A 111 9.60 -7.15 12.50
N THR A 112 9.92 -7.42 11.24
CA THR A 112 11.13 -6.90 10.59
C THR A 112 10.91 -5.51 9.98
N PHE A 113 12.00 -4.83 9.61
CA PHE A 113 11.91 -3.56 8.87
C PHE A 113 11.14 -3.72 7.55
N ALA A 114 11.32 -4.83 6.83
CA ALA A 114 10.62 -5.10 5.58
C ALA A 114 9.10 -5.24 5.79
N ASP A 115 8.68 -5.93 6.86
CA ASP A 115 7.26 -6.07 7.21
C ASP A 115 6.63 -4.71 7.53
N PHE A 116 7.33 -3.88 8.33
CA PHE A 116 6.94 -2.50 8.61
C PHE A 116 6.80 -1.68 7.32
N PHE A 117 7.80 -1.77 6.44
CA PHE A 117 7.91 -0.97 5.24
C PHE A 117 6.81 -1.30 4.22
N VAL A 118 6.60 -2.59 3.91
CA VAL A 118 5.56 -3.02 2.98
C VAL A 118 4.18 -2.68 3.50
N ALA A 119 3.93 -2.88 4.80
CA ALA A 119 2.65 -2.54 5.40
C ALA A 119 2.35 -1.03 5.31
N ASP A 120 3.34 -0.16 5.46
CA ASP A 120 3.16 1.29 5.26
C ASP A 120 2.84 1.66 3.82
N VAL A 121 3.42 0.97 2.84
CA VAL A 121 3.04 1.11 1.43
C VAL A 121 1.58 0.67 1.22
N LEU A 122 1.14 -0.44 1.84
CA LEU A 122 -0.25 -0.91 1.73
C LEU A 122 -1.27 0.10 2.28
N THR A 123 -0.94 0.89 3.31
CA THR A 123 -1.87 1.93 3.81
C THR A 123 -2.25 2.96 2.74
N SER A 124 -1.32 3.29 1.86
CA SER A 124 -1.54 4.19 0.73
C SER A 124 -2.41 3.54 -0.37
N MET A 125 -2.46 2.21 -0.42
CA MET A 125 -3.24 1.40 -1.38
C MET A 125 -4.66 1.04 -0.87
N SER A 126 -5.02 1.41 0.35
CA SER A 126 -6.32 1.11 0.98
C SER A 126 -7.53 1.41 0.08
N LYS A 127 -7.55 2.55 -0.60
CA LYS A 127 -8.65 2.92 -1.52
C LYS A 127 -8.72 2.00 -2.75
N VAL A 128 -7.56 1.64 -3.30
CA VAL A 128 -7.45 0.73 -4.45
C VAL A 128 -7.98 -0.65 -4.07
N LEU A 129 -7.61 -1.17 -2.89
CA LEU A 129 -8.14 -2.44 -2.38
C LEU A 129 -9.67 -2.40 -2.23
N SER A 130 -10.22 -1.29 -1.72
CA SER A 130 -11.67 -1.09 -1.61
C SER A 130 -12.37 -1.01 -2.97
N ASP A 131 -11.76 -0.41 -4.00
CA ASP A 131 -12.34 -0.39 -5.36
C ASP A 131 -12.28 -1.76 -6.04
N ILE A 132 -11.24 -2.55 -5.76
CA ILE A 132 -11.14 -3.94 -6.22
C ILE A 132 -12.27 -4.77 -5.61
N GLU A 133 -12.49 -4.68 -4.29
CA GLU A 133 -13.61 -5.37 -3.63
C GLU A 133 -14.95 -5.00 -4.27
N ARG A 134 -15.22 -3.71 -4.45
CA ARG A 134 -16.45 -3.22 -5.09
C ARG A 134 -16.63 -3.77 -6.51
N SER A 135 -15.53 -3.89 -7.26
CA SER A 135 -15.53 -4.43 -8.63
C SER A 135 -15.82 -5.93 -8.62
N LEU A 136 -15.16 -6.69 -7.73
CA LEU A 136 -15.37 -8.13 -7.56
C LEU A 136 -16.80 -8.44 -7.11
N CYS A 137 -17.35 -7.67 -6.17
CA CYS A 137 -18.74 -7.81 -5.70
C CYS A 137 -19.73 -7.66 -6.87
N ARG A 138 -19.58 -6.59 -7.69
CA ARG A 138 -20.44 -6.37 -8.87
C ARG A 138 -20.31 -7.46 -9.91
N MET A 139 -19.10 -7.98 -10.14
CA MET A 139 -18.86 -9.10 -11.05
C MET A 139 -19.56 -10.38 -10.56
N TYR A 140 -19.39 -10.71 -9.28
CA TYR A 140 -19.97 -11.92 -8.67
C TYR A 140 -21.51 -11.90 -8.71
N HIS A 141 -22.12 -10.76 -8.37
CA HIS A 141 -23.57 -10.59 -8.39
C HIS A 141 -24.14 -10.25 -9.78
N ARG A 142 -23.32 -10.31 -10.85
CA ARG A 142 -23.73 -10.03 -12.24
C ARG A 142 -24.37 -8.64 -12.41
N GLN A 143 -23.89 -7.65 -11.66
CA GLN A 143 -24.33 -6.24 -11.69
C GLN A 143 -23.43 -5.36 -12.59
N VAL A 144 -22.66 -5.98 -13.49
CA VAL A 144 -21.75 -5.29 -14.42
C VAL A 144 -22.60 -4.59 -15.50
N CYS A 145 -22.32 -3.30 -15.77
CA CYS A 145 -23.01 -2.49 -16.78
C CYS A 145 -24.54 -2.31 -16.60
N ARG A 146 -25.12 -2.65 -15.43
CA ARG A 146 -26.48 -2.21 -15.10
C ARG A 146 -26.42 -0.75 -14.66
N ALA A 147 -26.85 0.15 -15.55
CA ALA A 147 -27.03 1.55 -15.22
C ALA A 147 -28.00 1.66 -14.03
N ALA A 148 -27.54 2.35 -12.98
CA ALA A 148 -28.17 3.01 -11.82
C ALA A 148 -29.67 2.83 -11.43
N PHE A 149 -30.51 2.08 -12.13
CA PHE A 149 -31.96 2.17 -11.96
C PHE A 149 -32.57 1.16 -11.01
N GLU A 150 -32.07 -0.07 -10.88
CA GLU A 150 -32.71 -1.06 -9.98
C GLU A 150 -31.73 -2.14 -9.49
N ALA A 151 -30.82 -1.78 -8.60
CA ALA A 151 -30.06 -2.79 -7.86
C ALA A 151 -30.07 -2.43 -6.39
N GLU A 152 -30.85 -3.17 -5.60
CA GLU A 152 -30.68 -3.26 -4.15
C GLU A 152 -29.18 -3.31 -3.84
N GLU A 153 -28.72 -2.33 -3.07
CA GLU A 153 -27.35 -1.83 -3.02
C GLU A 153 -26.36 -2.72 -2.25
N LEU A 154 -26.41 -4.04 -2.45
CA LEU A 154 -25.52 -4.98 -1.76
C LEU A 154 -24.03 -4.65 -2.00
N CYS A 155 -23.68 -4.28 -3.23
CA CYS A 155 -22.32 -3.85 -3.65
C CYS A 155 -22.21 -2.32 -3.83
N GLY A 156 -23.13 -1.57 -3.22
CA GLY A 156 -23.28 -0.13 -3.34
C GLY A 156 -22.54 0.65 -2.26
N SER A 157 -22.83 1.94 -2.17
CA SER A 157 -22.19 2.84 -1.18
C SER A 157 -22.48 2.48 0.27
N HIS A 158 -23.54 1.71 0.50
CA HIS A 158 -24.00 1.23 1.80
C HIS A 158 -23.37 -0.11 2.22
N SER A 159 -22.46 -0.68 1.42
CA SER A 159 -21.77 -1.92 1.77
C SER A 159 -20.83 -1.73 2.96
N ILE A 160 -20.98 -2.55 3.99
CA ILE A 160 -20.08 -2.62 5.15
C ILE A 160 -18.67 -3.11 4.77
N TRP A 161 -18.53 -3.83 3.66
CA TRP A 161 -17.25 -4.37 3.22
C TRP A 161 -16.29 -3.28 2.71
N ILE A 162 -16.83 -2.21 2.12
CA ILE A 162 -16.04 -1.07 1.64
C ILE A 162 -15.20 -0.44 2.77
N PRO A 163 -15.77 0.01 3.90
CA PRO A 163 -14.98 0.54 5.00
C PRO A 163 -14.12 -0.51 5.70
N CYS A 164 -14.55 -1.77 5.78
CA CYS A 164 -13.74 -2.85 6.35
C CYS A 164 -12.43 -3.05 5.57
N ILE A 165 -12.50 -3.17 4.24
CA ILE A 165 -11.31 -3.31 3.38
C ILE A 165 -10.46 -2.04 3.38
N LEU A 166 -11.08 -0.85 3.43
CA LEU A 166 -10.36 0.41 3.54
C LEU A 166 -9.57 0.52 4.87
N ALA A 167 -10.15 0.03 5.98
CA ALA A 167 -9.52 0.02 7.30
C ALA A 167 -8.44 -1.07 7.46
N LEU A 168 -8.51 -2.14 6.67
CA LEU A 168 -7.69 -3.34 6.84
C LEU A 168 -6.17 -3.09 6.85
N PRO A 169 -5.58 -2.30 5.94
CA PRO A 169 -4.15 -1.99 6.01
C PRO A 169 -3.74 -1.24 7.28
N TYR A 170 -4.60 -0.35 7.78
CA TYR A 170 -4.36 0.39 9.03
C TYR A 170 -4.46 -0.55 10.24
N LEU A 171 -5.37 -1.53 10.21
CA LEU A 171 -5.48 -2.57 11.22
C LEU A 171 -4.23 -3.45 11.28
N PHE A 172 -3.68 -3.86 10.14
CA PHE A 172 -2.42 -4.60 10.11
C PHE A 172 -1.28 -3.81 10.75
N ARG A 173 -1.15 -2.51 10.42
CA ARG A 173 -0.13 -1.65 11.05
C ARG A 173 -0.35 -1.48 12.55
N PHE A 174 -1.58 -1.26 12.97
CA PHE A 174 -1.94 -1.16 14.38
C PHE A 174 -1.54 -2.43 15.14
N ALA A 175 -1.94 -3.61 14.63
CA ALA A 175 -1.60 -4.90 15.23
C ALA A 175 -0.08 -5.15 15.27
N GLN A 176 0.64 -4.80 14.20
CA GLN A 176 2.11 -4.89 14.17
C GLN A 176 2.77 -4.00 15.23
N CYS A 177 2.28 -2.78 15.42
CA CYS A 177 2.83 -1.86 16.43
C CYS A 177 2.59 -2.39 17.85
N LEU A 178 1.42 -2.98 18.12
CA LEU A 178 1.14 -3.63 19.39
C LEU A 178 2.00 -4.89 19.60
N ARG A 179 2.18 -5.71 18.56
CA ARG A 179 3.06 -6.88 18.61
C ARG A 179 4.50 -6.47 18.93
N GLN A 180 5.01 -5.47 18.23
CA GLN A 180 6.35 -4.94 18.45
C GLN A 180 6.51 -4.40 19.88
N TYR A 181 5.51 -3.70 20.43
CA TYR A 181 5.53 -3.29 21.83
C TYR A 181 5.58 -4.49 22.78
N THR A 182 4.82 -5.55 22.50
CA THR A 182 4.85 -6.77 23.33
C THR A 182 6.25 -7.39 23.34
N ASP A 183 6.95 -7.38 22.21
CA ASP A 183 8.28 -7.97 22.04
C ASP A 183 9.40 -7.09 22.61
N THR A 184 9.39 -5.77 22.38
CA THR A 184 10.49 -4.86 22.76
C THR A 184 10.24 -4.05 24.02
N LYS A 185 8.98 -3.92 24.46
CA LYS A 185 8.51 -3.03 25.53
C LYS A 185 8.81 -1.54 25.30
N GLU A 186 9.18 -1.15 24.09
CA GLU A 186 9.45 0.25 23.76
C GLU A 186 8.16 1.06 23.58
N ARG A 187 7.96 2.08 24.42
CA ARG A 187 6.76 2.95 24.37
C ARG A 187 6.57 3.65 23.02
N SER A 188 7.63 3.85 22.23
CA SER A 188 7.53 4.42 20.88
C SER A 188 6.56 3.60 19.99
N CYS A 189 6.52 2.29 20.16
CA CYS A 189 5.62 1.41 19.44
C CYS A 189 4.14 1.71 19.71
N LEU A 190 3.78 2.09 20.95
CA LEU A 190 2.41 2.45 21.31
C LEU A 190 1.98 3.78 20.68
N PHE A 191 2.88 4.76 20.61
CA PHE A 191 2.59 6.01 19.89
C PHE A 191 2.43 5.75 18.39
N ASN A 192 3.17 4.80 17.82
CA ASN A 192 2.97 4.39 16.44
C ASN A 192 1.61 3.69 16.25
N ALA A 193 1.21 2.84 17.19
CA ALA A 193 -0.13 2.22 17.18
C ALA A 193 -1.23 3.30 17.23
N LEU A 194 -1.07 4.29 18.12
CA LEU A 194 -1.99 5.43 18.22
C LEU A 194 -2.07 6.21 16.91
N LYS A 195 -0.95 6.44 16.21
CA LYS A 195 -0.96 7.06 14.89
C LYS A 195 -1.89 6.32 13.92
N TYR A 196 -1.77 5.00 13.80
CA TYR A 196 -2.63 4.24 12.87
C TYR A 196 -4.08 4.16 13.34
N SER A 197 -4.34 4.15 14.65
CA SER A 197 -5.71 4.12 15.16
C SER A 197 -6.50 5.39 14.83
N THR A 198 -5.83 6.54 14.67
CA THR A 198 -6.48 7.79 14.24
C THR A 198 -7.12 7.71 12.84
N ALA A 199 -6.79 6.70 12.02
CA ALA A 199 -7.43 6.48 10.72
C ALA A 199 -8.82 5.85 10.84
N PHE A 200 -9.10 5.07 11.89
CA PHE A 200 -10.38 4.35 12.02
C PHE A 200 -11.59 5.27 12.16
N PRO A 201 -11.56 6.35 12.97
CA PRO A 201 -12.67 7.30 13.03
C PRO A 201 -12.95 7.96 11.67
N VAL A 202 -11.91 8.28 10.89
CA VAL A 202 -12.08 8.87 9.55
C VAL A 202 -12.79 7.89 8.62
N VAL A 203 -12.36 6.63 8.60
CA VAL A 203 -12.98 5.57 7.77
C VAL A 203 -14.43 5.31 8.20
N PHE A 204 -14.66 5.15 9.51
CA PHE A 204 -15.98 4.90 10.07
C PHE A 204 -16.96 6.02 9.75
N LEU A 205 -16.59 7.27 10.03
CA LEU A 205 -17.46 8.43 9.76
C LEU A 205 -17.69 8.63 8.25
N SER A 206 -16.71 8.31 7.40
CA SER A 206 -16.88 8.34 5.94
C SER A 206 -17.94 7.34 5.46
N ALA A 207 -18.03 6.17 6.10
CA ALA A 207 -19.07 5.18 5.82
C ALA A 207 -20.42 5.58 6.42
N LEU A 208 -20.40 6.07 7.67
CA LEU A 208 -21.60 6.48 8.39
C LEU A 208 -22.42 7.51 7.62
N LYS A 209 -21.78 8.36 6.82
CA LYS A 209 -22.44 9.30 5.90
C LYS A 209 -23.58 8.66 5.09
N TYR A 210 -23.42 7.43 4.63
CA TYR A 210 -24.43 6.74 3.81
C TYR A 210 -25.57 6.16 4.66
N HIS A 211 -25.41 6.04 5.97
CA HIS A 211 -26.39 5.41 6.85
C HIS A 211 -27.15 6.41 7.75
N VAL A 212 -26.90 7.71 7.59
CA VAL A 212 -27.52 8.78 8.41
C VAL A 212 -28.24 9.78 7.52
N LEU A 213 -29.25 10.44 8.08
CA LEU A 213 -29.96 11.51 7.37
C LEU A 213 -29.02 12.71 7.11
N PRO A 214 -29.21 13.44 6.00
CA PRO A 214 -28.35 14.58 5.64
C PRO A 214 -28.21 15.66 6.73
N GLU A 215 -29.28 15.90 7.49
CA GLU A 215 -29.30 16.90 8.58
C GLU A 215 -28.32 16.54 9.70
N TYR A 216 -28.32 15.28 10.17
CA TYR A 216 -27.36 14.82 11.17
C TYR A 216 -25.93 14.77 10.62
N TRP A 217 -25.77 14.44 9.33
CA TRP A 217 -24.47 14.46 8.67
C TRP A 217 -23.87 15.86 8.69
N GLU A 218 -24.58 16.88 8.19
CA GLU A 218 -24.05 18.24 8.12
C GLU A 218 -23.87 18.88 9.52
N GLY A 219 -24.75 18.56 10.48
CA GLY A 219 -24.67 19.12 11.83
C GLY A 219 -23.59 18.50 12.72
N VAL A 220 -23.61 17.17 12.90
CA VAL A 220 -22.80 16.49 13.93
C VAL A 220 -21.65 15.71 13.33
N TYR A 221 -21.93 14.86 12.34
CA TYR A 221 -20.94 13.88 11.88
C TYR A 221 -19.87 14.47 10.95
N ARG A 222 -20.21 15.48 10.14
CA ARG A 222 -19.26 16.14 9.24
C ARG A 222 -18.18 16.93 10.01
N PRO A 223 -18.49 17.74 11.04
CA PRO A 223 -17.46 18.34 11.89
C PRO A 223 -16.57 17.31 12.59
N LEU A 224 -17.15 16.22 13.11
CA LEU A 224 -16.38 15.12 13.72
C LEU A 224 -15.46 14.42 12.71
N TRP A 225 -15.93 14.23 11.48
CA TRP A 225 -15.14 13.65 10.39
C TRP A 225 -13.98 14.56 10.00
N LEU A 226 -14.23 15.88 9.90
CA LEU A 226 -13.18 16.87 9.64
C LEU A 226 -12.14 16.90 10.77
N LEU A 227 -12.58 16.94 12.03
CA LEU A 227 -11.69 16.90 13.20
C LEU A 227 -10.84 15.63 13.20
N SER A 228 -11.45 14.47 12.99
CA SER A 228 -10.74 13.18 12.93
C SER A 228 -9.71 13.19 11.80
N SER A 229 -10.05 13.76 10.64
CA SER A 229 -9.16 13.85 9.48
C SER A 229 -7.98 14.79 9.73
N VAL A 230 -8.22 15.92 10.41
CA VAL A 230 -7.19 16.87 10.86
C VAL A 230 -6.24 16.19 11.83
N VAL A 231 -6.76 15.54 12.87
CA VAL A 231 -5.95 14.82 13.87
C VAL A 231 -5.09 13.74 13.21
N ASN A 232 -5.68 12.90 12.34
CA ASN A 232 -4.92 11.89 11.61
C ASN A 232 -3.82 12.50 10.75
N SER A 233 -4.14 13.56 10.00
CA SER A 233 -3.22 14.20 9.06
C SER A 233 -2.02 14.81 9.79
N PHE A 234 -2.27 15.58 10.85
CA PHE A 234 -1.21 16.23 11.63
C PHE A 234 -0.37 15.24 12.44
N TYR A 235 -0.99 14.26 13.09
CA TYR A 235 -0.23 13.22 13.81
C TYR A 235 0.70 12.50 12.84
N SER A 236 0.14 12.02 11.73
CA SER A 236 0.90 11.24 10.77
C SER A 236 1.97 12.08 10.05
N PHE A 237 1.72 13.37 9.82
CA PHE A 237 2.73 14.31 9.33
C PHE A 237 3.89 14.47 10.33
N TYR A 238 3.57 14.74 11.61
CA TYR A 238 4.58 14.80 12.67
C TYR A 238 5.41 13.51 12.72
N TRP A 239 4.76 12.36 12.62
CA TRP A 239 5.46 11.07 12.64
C TRP A 239 6.43 10.90 11.46
N ASP A 240 6.01 11.24 10.25
CA ASP A 240 6.87 11.15 9.06
C ASP A 240 8.14 11.98 9.25
N ILE A 241 7.99 13.22 9.71
CA ILE A 241 9.11 14.14 9.88
C ILE A 241 10.02 13.72 11.04
N SER A 242 9.47 13.54 12.24
CA SER A 242 10.25 13.36 13.46
C SER A 242 10.73 11.93 13.68
N ARG A 243 10.00 10.91 13.23
CA ARG A 243 10.31 9.50 13.54
C ARG A 243 10.83 8.76 12.33
N ASP A 244 10.13 8.88 11.20
CA ASP A 244 10.47 8.12 10.00
C ASP A 244 11.67 8.71 9.27
N TRP A 245 11.74 10.05 9.16
CA TRP A 245 12.86 10.76 8.54
C TRP A 245 13.89 11.28 9.54
N ASP A 246 13.56 11.27 10.84
CA ASP A 246 14.44 11.69 11.94
C ASP A 246 14.92 13.14 11.80
N PHE A 247 14.02 14.03 11.38
CA PHE A 247 14.27 15.46 11.30
C PHE A 247 13.97 16.14 12.64
N SER A 248 14.89 17.01 13.04
CA SER A 248 14.90 17.74 14.32
C SER A 248 14.03 19.00 14.31
N LEU A 249 13.15 19.19 13.32
CA LEU A 249 12.22 20.34 13.20
C LEU A 249 11.37 20.59 14.45
N PHE A 250 11.01 19.53 15.17
CA PHE A 250 10.13 19.60 16.36
C PHE A 250 10.88 19.40 17.68
N SER A 251 12.19 19.14 17.65
CA SER A 251 13.01 19.10 18.86
C SER A 251 13.55 20.50 19.12
N GLY A 252 13.15 21.14 20.22
CA GLY A 252 13.56 22.50 20.60
C GLY A 252 15.06 22.71 20.88
N ILE A 253 15.91 21.74 20.54
CA ILE A 253 17.36 21.77 20.69
C ILE A 253 17.96 21.54 19.29
N SER A 254 17.95 22.58 18.46
CA SER A 254 18.71 22.58 17.20
C SER A 254 20.20 22.73 17.52
N ARG A 255 20.86 21.61 17.79
CA ARG A 255 22.30 21.56 18.07
C ARG A 255 23.19 21.66 16.82
N THR A 256 22.60 21.82 15.63
CA THR A 256 23.33 21.79 14.36
C THR A 256 23.03 23.01 13.48
N LYS A 257 24.00 23.40 12.63
CA LYS A 257 23.85 24.45 11.59
C LYS A 257 22.75 24.14 10.55
N ASN A 258 22.20 22.93 10.56
CA ASN A 258 21.10 22.53 9.70
C ASN A 258 19.77 22.88 10.39
N LEU A 259 18.99 23.79 9.81
CA LEU A 259 17.65 24.21 10.29
C LEU A 259 16.68 23.03 10.34
N GLY A 260 16.67 22.27 11.43
CA GLY A 260 15.72 21.18 11.68
C GLY A 260 15.93 19.90 10.85
N LEU A 261 17.02 19.79 10.09
CA LEU A 261 17.42 18.54 9.42
C LEU A 261 18.49 17.80 10.25
N ARG A 262 18.61 16.49 10.03
CA ARG A 262 19.66 15.66 10.63
C ARG A 262 21.07 16.02 10.13
N ALA A 263 22.09 15.55 10.83
CA ALA A 263 23.49 15.86 10.53
C ALA A 263 23.99 15.16 9.24
N HIS A 264 23.68 13.88 9.06
CA HIS A 264 24.11 13.08 7.92
C HIS A 264 23.01 13.01 6.85
N LEU A 265 23.28 13.60 5.68
CA LEU A 265 22.38 13.67 4.53
C LEU A 265 23.06 13.00 3.33
N VAL A 266 22.42 11.99 2.76
CA VAL A 266 22.94 11.22 1.60
C VAL A 266 22.62 11.94 0.29
N TYR A 267 21.42 12.51 0.16
CA TYR A 267 21.05 13.26 -1.03
C TYR A 267 21.63 14.68 -0.96
N ASN A 268 22.43 15.04 -1.95
CA ASN A 268 23.29 16.25 -1.95
C ASN A 268 22.50 17.58 -1.84
N PRO A 269 21.38 17.80 -2.55
CA PRO A 269 20.67 19.08 -2.47
C PRO A 269 19.73 19.16 -1.26
N ARG A 270 20.00 20.08 -0.33
CA ARG A 270 19.18 20.30 0.88
C ARG A 270 17.73 20.70 0.58
N TRP A 271 17.48 21.40 -0.52
CA TRP A 271 16.14 21.82 -0.91
C TRP A 271 15.19 20.63 -1.11
N VAL A 272 15.71 19.45 -1.48
CA VAL A 272 14.92 18.22 -1.68
C VAL A 272 14.22 17.81 -0.38
N TYR A 273 14.88 17.99 0.77
CA TYR A 273 14.32 17.65 2.08
C TYR A 273 13.22 18.64 2.48
N TYR A 274 13.43 19.94 2.29
CA TYR A 274 12.41 20.96 2.57
C TYR A 274 11.21 20.85 1.63
N TRP A 275 11.46 20.57 0.34
CA TRP A 275 10.40 20.25 -0.61
C TRP A 275 9.63 19.00 -0.19
N ALA A 276 10.33 17.97 0.30
CA ALA A 276 9.68 16.76 0.80
C ALA A 276 8.80 17.03 2.03
N ILE A 277 9.24 17.89 2.95
CA ILE A 277 8.43 18.33 4.10
C ILE A 277 7.16 19.06 3.63
N GLY A 278 7.31 20.08 2.77
CA GLY A 278 6.17 20.88 2.30
C GLY A 278 5.18 20.07 1.45
N SER A 279 5.68 19.30 0.48
CA SER A 279 4.85 18.42 -0.34
C SER A 279 4.14 17.34 0.47
N ASN A 280 4.77 16.76 1.49
CA ASN A 280 4.12 15.75 2.35
C ASN A 280 2.94 16.36 3.13
N LEU A 281 3.06 17.59 3.63
CA LEU A 281 1.95 18.28 4.30
C LEU A 281 0.77 18.49 3.33
N LEU A 282 1.05 19.02 2.13
CA LEU A 282 0.02 19.29 1.13
C LEU A 282 -0.66 18.00 0.63
N LEU A 283 0.12 16.97 0.32
CA LEU A 283 -0.39 15.69 -0.19
C LEU A 283 -1.15 14.90 0.88
N ARG A 284 -0.92 15.16 2.19
CA ARG A 284 -1.75 14.57 3.25
C ARG A 284 -3.18 15.11 3.26
N CYS A 285 -3.41 16.34 2.79
CA CYS A 285 -4.77 16.83 2.54
C CYS A 285 -5.47 16.04 1.43
N ALA A 286 -4.71 15.51 0.46
CA ALA A 286 -5.25 14.69 -0.63
C ALA A 286 -5.86 13.37 -0.13
N TRP A 287 -5.26 12.77 0.91
CA TRP A 287 -5.80 11.57 1.55
C TRP A 287 -7.18 11.79 2.18
N THR A 288 -7.42 12.93 2.84
CA THR A 288 -8.73 13.28 3.40
C THR A 288 -9.75 13.57 2.30
N TYR A 289 -9.32 14.31 1.27
CA TYR A 289 -10.18 14.75 0.18
C TYR A 289 -10.70 13.58 -0.67
N LYS A 290 -9.92 12.50 -0.85
CA LYS A 290 -10.36 11.29 -1.58
C LYS A 290 -11.49 10.52 -0.91
N LEU A 291 -11.64 10.65 0.41
CA LEU A 291 -12.71 9.99 1.19
C LEU A 291 -13.99 10.82 1.23
N SER A 292 -13.95 12.07 0.77
CA SER A 292 -15.13 12.91 0.64
C SER A 292 -16.07 12.38 -0.45
N ALA A 293 -17.31 12.10 -0.05
CA ALA A 293 -18.37 11.61 -0.91
C ALA A 293 -18.62 12.44 -2.18
N HIS A 294 -18.42 13.76 -2.08
CA HIS A 294 -18.74 14.71 -3.14
C HIS A 294 -17.92 14.45 -4.41
N LEU A 295 -16.71 13.90 -4.28
CA LEU A 295 -15.79 13.74 -5.40
C LEU A 295 -15.76 12.32 -5.95
N ARG A 296 -16.45 11.37 -5.31
CA ARG A 296 -16.57 9.98 -5.81
C ARG A 296 -17.28 9.89 -7.16
N HIS A 297 -17.96 10.95 -7.57
CA HIS A 297 -18.70 11.04 -8.82
C HIS A 297 -17.79 11.45 -9.99
N ASN A 298 -16.65 12.11 -9.70
CA ASN A 298 -15.65 12.47 -10.70
C ASN A 298 -14.48 11.47 -10.66
N TYR A 299 -14.52 10.50 -11.57
CA TYR A 299 -13.49 9.45 -11.65
C TYR A 299 -12.08 10.02 -11.86
N LEU A 300 -11.94 11.14 -12.58
CA LEU A 300 -10.64 11.78 -12.82
C LEU A 300 -10.06 12.40 -11.55
N THR A 301 -10.91 12.96 -10.69
CA THR A 301 -10.50 13.46 -9.38
C THR A 301 -10.07 12.31 -8.48
N VAL A 302 -10.86 11.24 -8.39
CA VAL A 302 -10.50 10.06 -7.57
C VAL A 302 -9.18 9.44 -8.04
N PHE A 303 -8.98 9.33 -9.36
CA PHE A 303 -7.73 8.85 -9.95
C PHE A 303 -6.54 9.75 -9.60
N THR A 304 -6.66 11.06 -9.82
CA THR A 304 -5.62 12.04 -9.52
C THR A 304 -5.20 12.00 -8.05
N PHE A 305 -6.17 12.05 -7.12
CA PHE A 305 -5.90 12.05 -5.68
C PHE A 305 -5.33 10.71 -5.19
N SER A 306 -5.69 9.60 -5.85
CA SER A 306 -5.07 8.29 -5.58
C SER A 306 -3.62 8.26 -6.05
N GLY A 307 -3.32 8.81 -7.24
CA GLY A 307 -1.96 8.95 -7.74
C GLY A 307 -1.08 9.87 -6.88
N LEU A 308 -1.63 10.98 -6.39
CA LEU A 308 -0.95 11.89 -5.46
C LEU A 308 -0.55 11.20 -4.14
N GLU A 309 -1.41 10.33 -3.61
CA GLU A 309 -1.08 9.53 -2.42
C GLU A 309 0.03 8.49 -2.71
N MET A 310 0.04 7.91 -3.92
CA MET A 310 1.13 7.03 -4.35
C MET A 310 2.46 7.78 -4.46
N LEU A 311 2.46 8.97 -5.06
CA LEU A 311 3.65 9.82 -5.19
C LEU A 311 4.19 10.26 -3.83
N ARG A 312 3.31 10.62 -2.89
CA ARG A 312 3.69 10.94 -1.51
C ARG A 312 4.42 9.77 -0.85
N ARG A 313 3.91 8.53 -1.02
CA ARG A 313 4.55 7.34 -0.47
C ARG A 313 5.86 7.01 -1.17
N PHE A 314 5.93 7.14 -2.50
CA PHE A 314 7.16 7.00 -3.28
C PHE A 314 8.25 7.93 -2.75
N GLN A 315 7.92 9.19 -2.49
CA GLN A 315 8.83 10.15 -1.86
C GLN A 315 9.25 9.71 -0.44
N TRP A 316 8.31 9.31 0.41
CA TRP A 316 8.58 8.89 1.79
C TRP A 316 9.60 7.73 1.88
N ILE A 317 9.60 6.82 0.90
CA ILE A 317 10.51 5.66 0.85
C ILE A 317 11.97 6.09 0.87
N PHE A 318 12.36 7.09 0.06
CA PHE A 318 13.76 7.51 -0.06
C PHE A 318 14.34 7.95 1.29
N PHE A 319 13.61 8.81 2.01
CA PHE A 319 14.06 9.35 3.28
C PHE A 319 13.95 8.35 4.43
N ARG A 320 12.97 7.43 4.37
CA ARG A 320 12.83 6.34 5.36
C ARG A 320 13.99 5.36 5.26
N VAL A 321 14.33 4.92 4.04
CA VAL A 321 15.45 4.00 3.79
C VAL A 321 16.77 4.67 4.16
N GLU A 322 16.95 5.94 3.82
CA GLU A 322 18.15 6.70 4.19
C GLU A 322 18.30 6.82 5.72
N ASN A 323 17.21 7.05 6.46
CA ASN A 323 17.24 7.07 7.92
C ASN A 323 17.70 5.71 8.50
N GLU A 324 17.14 4.62 7.99
CA GLU A 324 17.52 3.27 8.44
C GLU A 324 18.97 2.95 8.08
N HIS A 325 19.44 3.35 6.89
CA HIS A 325 20.83 3.22 6.48
C HIS A 325 21.78 3.95 7.44
N ASN A 326 21.47 5.20 7.79
CA ASN A 326 22.27 5.96 8.76
C ASN A 326 22.29 5.29 10.14
N ARG A 327 21.16 4.74 10.60
CA ARG A 327 21.10 3.98 11.87
C ARG A 327 21.95 2.72 11.85
N MET A 328 22.00 2.02 10.72
CA MET A 328 22.87 0.86 10.55
C MET A 328 24.34 1.26 10.59
N LEU A 329 24.74 2.32 9.89
CA LEU A 329 26.12 2.83 9.93
C LEU A 329 26.57 3.20 11.35
N LEU A 330 25.71 3.89 12.11
CA LEU A 330 25.99 4.25 13.50
C LEU A 330 26.20 3.01 14.39
N ARG A 331 25.36 1.97 14.23
CA ARG A 331 25.49 0.71 14.97
C ARG A 331 26.81 -0.01 14.64
N THR A 332 27.21 -0.02 13.36
CA THR A 332 28.48 -0.61 12.94
C THR A 332 29.66 0.16 13.51
N SER A 333 29.64 1.50 13.47
CA SER A 333 30.72 2.33 14.04
C SER A 333 30.84 2.23 15.56
N SER A 334 29.76 1.87 16.27
CA SER A 334 29.77 1.68 17.73
C SER A 334 30.07 0.25 18.17
N SER A 335 30.34 -0.68 17.24
CA SER A 335 30.65 -2.07 17.57
C SER A 335 32.13 -2.19 17.99
N PRO A 336 32.45 -2.90 19.09
CA PRO A 336 33.80 -2.96 19.66
C PRO A 336 34.85 -3.60 18.75
N GLU A 337 34.44 -4.30 17.68
CA GLU A 337 35.37 -4.83 16.68
C GLU A 337 36.11 -3.71 15.91
N THR A 338 35.52 -2.52 15.80
CA THR A 338 36.17 -1.36 15.16
C THR A 338 37.11 -0.61 16.12
N GLU A 339 36.78 -0.55 17.42
CA GLU A 339 37.69 0.00 18.45
C GLU A 339 38.91 -0.90 18.66
N MET A 340 38.75 -2.22 18.63
CA MET A 340 39.87 -3.16 18.75
C MET A 340 40.77 -3.16 17.51
N GLY A 341 40.22 -2.92 16.31
CA GLY A 341 40.99 -2.80 15.07
C GLY A 341 41.78 -1.50 14.96
N LEU A 342 41.31 -0.40 15.57
CA LEU A 342 42.03 0.88 15.63
C LEU A 342 43.09 0.92 16.74
N LEU A 343 42.84 0.27 17.89
CA LEU A 343 43.85 0.11 18.95
C LEU A 343 44.96 -0.87 18.53
N ALA A 344 44.65 -1.90 17.74
CA ALA A 344 45.67 -2.82 17.21
C ALA A 344 46.59 -2.17 16.18
N THR A 345 46.13 -1.13 15.45
CA THR A 345 46.99 -0.40 14.50
C THR A 345 47.86 0.66 15.18
N ASP A 346 47.42 1.25 16.31
CA ASP A 346 48.22 2.23 17.07
C ASP A 346 49.34 1.55 17.90
N ASP A 347 49.16 0.29 18.32
CA ASP A 347 50.21 -0.47 19.03
C ASP A 347 51.30 -1.04 18.09
N GLU A 348 51.03 -1.19 16.79
CA GLU A 348 52.02 -1.67 15.80
C GLU A 348 52.88 -0.55 15.19
N GLU A 349 52.48 0.73 15.25
CA GLU A 349 53.28 1.86 14.73
C GLU A 349 54.36 2.39 15.69
N HIS A 350 54.44 1.87 16.92
CA HIS A 350 55.46 2.28 17.92
C HIS A 350 56.60 1.27 18.15
N VAL A 351 56.70 0.21 17.34
CA VAL A 351 57.80 -0.77 17.41
C VAL A 351 58.40 -1.03 16.02
N VAL A 352 59.13 -0.06 15.47
CA VAL A 352 60.28 -0.28 14.56
C VAL A 352 61.31 0.81 14.76
#